data_AF-A0A819EZ18-F1
#
_entry.id   AF-A0A819EZ18-F1
#
_cell.length_a   1.000
_cell.length_b   1.000
_cell.length_c   1.000
_cell.angle_alpha   90.00
_cell.angle_beta   90.00
_cell.angle_gamma   90.00
#
_symmetry.space_group_name_H-M   'P 1'
#
loop_
_entity.id
_entity.type
_entity.pdbx_description
1 polymer ?
#
loop_
_entity_poly.entity_id
_entity_poly.type
_entity_poly.pdbx_seq_one_letter_code
_entity_poly.pdbx_strand_id
1 'polypeptide(L)'
;MSCTVKDETIIEEFDSSLINDNEIILLKEKFHEVDGGAQLTDNNLVARYCFRTLLKYPIIYGYNRYSYGTHYIHFQIEKRGDLRCFFGIGTSLEMVNRVITVDTDNKSLYGWWGLNSFVINGKVQRSKEKNDIKNYDELTLILKCDHQQIELEHHRTKRLLKLSIDITLCPFPWKIVVELPTYGDCVRIIRSSHMFKMATITVKQPCAKCNKGGGVTTCNGCRQNYCTKHFVEHRLELSQQMDGINRDHDVLREDLLKEIPKHSLFLRIDTWEQESISKIHLAAETARNDLQQLLNRTKNDLKLSIEKMTGELHSSQQTDDYTENELKQWLEQLKEFRKKLDSPLSTMTIINDDEIKSPIHLIRICDKQHQQLRQRSSTPTIRTPDYRTQHAKESIPCFIEKQQRPSTPTIRTCDHRTNTTKDSIAEKQLRSSTPTIRSSDHRTNSIKDSITEKFNEIDGKAILSEDNLVVTCCLASILTQPIIYGLNQYSSGKHQIRFRIEKMGDLRLFFGIIRSLENISRSGQAQNNNNNSLYGWWDLNETIINGKMQSSKYRNIVTTGDEITLVLDCDNKQIQLLHHRTKRVALCSIDPEKCPFPWKIVIRLQSAGDCLRILQ
;
A
#
# COMPACT_ATOMS: atom_id res chain seq x y z
N MET A 1 28.47 24.87 -51.22
CA MET A 1 29.47 24.59 -50.17
C MET A 1 28.93 23.46 -49.31
N SER A 2 29.37 22.23 -49.57
CA SER A 2 28.96 21.01 -48.89
C SER A 2 30.08 20.56 -47.95
N CYS A 3 29.84 20.60 -46.64
CA CYS A 3 30.74 20.03 -45.64
C CYS A 3 30.23 18.65 -45.23
N THR A 4 30.91 17.62 -45.72
CA THR A 4 30.86 16.24 -45.22
C THR A 4 31.80 16.13 -44.02
N VAL A 5 31.27 15.79 -42.85
CA VAL A 5 32.07 15.37 -41.68
C VAL A 5 32.15 13.84 -41.73
N LYS A 6 33.38 13.31 -41.80
CA LYS A 6 33.68 11.88 -41.68
C LYS A 6 33.92 11.59 -40.19
N ASP A 7 33.16 10.65 -39.63
CA ASP A 7 33.48 10.00 -38.36
C ASP A 7 34.50 8.88 -38.62
N GLU A 8 35.73 9.05 -38.14
CA GLU A 8 36.71 7.98 -37.98
C GLU A 8 36.88 7.69 -36.49
N THR A 9 36.43 6.51 -36.08
CA THR A 9 36.57 5.99 -34.71
C THR A 9 37.96 5.36 -34.58
N ILE A 10 38.87 6.04 -33.87
CA ILE A 10 40.18 5.48 -33.50
C ILE A 10 39.98 4.66 -32.23
N ILE A 11 40.12 3.34 -32.35
CA ILE A 11 40.32 2.43 -31.22
C ILE A 11 41.85 2.35 -31.03
N GLU A 12 42.37 3.03 -30.02
CA GLU A 12 43.77 2.85 -29.60
C GLU A 12 43.89 1.54 -28.81
N GLU A 13 44.60 0.56 -29.38
CA GLU A 13 45.06 -0.63 -28.68
C GLU A 13 46.07 -0.22 -27.59
N PHE A 14 45.77 -0.56 -26.34
CA PHE A 14 46.62 -0.29 -25.19
C PHE A 14 47.63 -1.44 -25.02
N ASP A 15 48.92 -1.13 -25.10
CA ASP A 15 50.02 -2.09 -24.98
C ASP A 15 50.13 -2.65 -23.54
N SER A 16 49.87 -3.94 -23.38
CA SER A 16 49.75 -4.66 -22.09
C SER A 16 51.05 -5.27 -21.58
N SER A 17 52.20 -4.78 -22.02
CA SER A 17 53.47 -5.49 -21.93
C SER A 17 54.22 -5.42 -20.57
N LEU A 18 53.59 -5.00 -19.46
CA LEU A 18 54.25 -4.95 -18.14
C LEU A 18 53.42 -5.42 -16.92
N ILE A 19 52.45 -6.32 -17.07
CA ILE A 19 51.77 -6.95 -15.93
C ILE A 19 52.21 -8.42 -15.85
N ASN A 20 53.05 -8.75 -14.87
CA ASN A 20 53.36 -10.14 -14.49
C ASN A 20 52.06 -10.92 -14.28
N ASP A 21 51.98 -12.14 -14.83
CA ASP A 21 50.84 -13.09 -14.88
C ASP A 21 50.29 -13.54 -13.50
N ASN A 22 49.90 -12.59 -12.65
CA ASN A 22 48.97 -12.83 -11.57
C ASN A 22 47.57 -12.79 -12.19
N GLU A 23 46.88 -13.93 -12.18
CA GLU A 23 45.58 -14.15 -12.81
C GLU A 23 44.53 -13.14 -12.31
N ILE A 24 44.36 -12.03 -13.04
CA ILE A 24 43.33 -11.02 -12.76
C ILE A 24 41.99 -11.59 -13.22
N ILE A 25 41.17 -12.03 -12.27
CA ILE A 25 39.79 -12.40 -12.57
C ILE A 25 38.99 -11.12 -12.79
N LEU A 26 38.56 -10.89 -14.03
CA LEU A 26 37.62 -9.83 -14.39
C LEU A 26 36.25 -10.18 -13.79
N LEU A 27 35.92 -9.54 -12.67
CA LEU A 27 34.56 -9.55 -12.16
C LEU A 27 33.69 -8.69 -13.09
N LYS A 28 32.46 -9.12 -13.36
CA LYS A 28 31.46 -8.31 -14.09
C LYS A 28 30.60 -7.55 -13.09
N GLU A 29 31.12 -6.48 -12.51
CA GLU A 29 30.29 -5.57 -11.71
C GLU A 29 29.37 -4.76 -12.63
N LYS A 30 28.15 -4.51 -12.14
CA LYS A 30 27.14 -3.67 -12.79
C LYS A 30 26.20 -3.10 -11.75
N PHE A 31 25.46 -2.07 -12.07
CA PHE A 31 24.34 -1.65 -11.24
C PHE A 31 23.20 -2.68 -11.31
N HIS A 32 22.47 -2.85 -10.21
CA HIS A 32 21.41 -3.85 -10.14
C HIS A 32 20.09 -3.29 -9.64
N GLU A 33 20.14 -2.48 -8.59
CA GLU A 33 18.97 -2.01 -7.88
C GLU A 33 19.03 -0.49 -7.74
N VAL A 34 17.88 0.16 -7.87
CA VAL A 34 17.72 1.61 -7.77
C VAL A 34 16.58 1.92 -6.81
N ASP A 35 16.86 2.71 -5.78
CA ASP A 35 15.85 3.35 -4.94
C ASP A 35 15.80 4.85 -5.27
N GLY A 36 14.72 5.30 -5.91
CA GLY A 36 14.53 6.69 -6.31
C GLY A 36 14.52 6.92 -7.83
N GLY A 37 14.69 8.17 -8.24
CA GLY A 37 14.47 8.63 -9.63
C GLY A 37 15.58 8.35 -10.63
N ALA A 38 16.41 7.32 -10.47
CA ALA A 38 17.47 6.99 -11.44
C ALA A 38 17.04 5.92 -12.45
N GLN A 39 17.66 5.97 -13.63
CA GLN A 39 17.52 5.00 -14.71
C GLN A 39 18.86 4.29 -14.91
N LEU A 40 18.81 2.97 -15.09
CA LEU A 40 19.96 2.17 -15.51
C LEU A 40 19.95 1.99 -17.03
N THR A 41 21.09 2.20 -17.67
CA THR A 41 21.27 2.06 -19.12
C THR A 41 22.58 1.32 -19.43
N ASP A 42 22.79 0.97 -20.69
CA ASP A 42 23.98 0.26 -21.17
C ASP A 42 24.29 -1.02 -20.38
N ASN A 43 23.35 -1.97 -20.41
CA ASN A 43 23.42 -3.22 -19.65
C ASN A 43 23.68 -3.03 -18.14
N ASN A 44 23.10 -1.95 -17.59
CA ASN A 44 23.26 -1.49 -16.22
C ASN A 44 24.69 -1.06 -15.85
N LEU A 45 25.52 -0.69 -16.83
CA LEU A 45 26.82 -0.08 -16.55
C LEU A 45 26.68 1.41 -16.24
N VAL A 46 25.59 2.06 -16.65
CA VAL A 46 25.36 3.50 -16.47
C VAL A 46 24.15 3.74 -15.59
N ALA A 47 24.32 4.53 -14.53
CA ALA A 47 23.24 5.04 -13.70
C ALA A 47 23.08 6.54 -13.92
N ARG A 48 21.87 6.98 -14.27
CA ARG A 48 21.55 8.40 -14.53
C ARG A 48 20.36 8.87 -13.72
N TYR A 49 20.48 10.01 -13.05
CA TYR A 49 19.36 10.62 -12.35
C TYR A 49 18.40 11.30 -13.36
N CYS A 50 17.20 10.73 -13.56
CA CYS A 50 16.27 11.10 -14.64
C CYS A 50 14.93 11.69 -14.17
N PHE A 51 14.56 11.57 -12.90
CA PHE A 51 13.25 12.01 -12.41
C PHE A 51 13.38 12.91 -11.19
N ARG A 52 13.02 14.20 -11.31
CA ARG A 52 13.12 15.15 -10.20
C ARG A 52 12.12 14.78 -9.09
N THR A 53 12.55 13.95 -8.14
CA THR A 53 11.76 13.63 -6.95
C THR A 53 12.03 14.67 -5.87
N LEU A 54 11.00 15.37 -5.41
CA LEU A 54 11.14 16.49 -4.46
C LEU A 54 11.70 16.10 -3.08
N LEU A 55 11.82 14.82 -2.75
CA LEU A 55 12.07 14.38 -1.37
C LEU A 55 13.27 13.44 -1.18
N LYS A 56 13.84 12.82 -2.24
CA LYS A 56 14.93 11.84 -2.09
C LYS A 56 15.86 11.85 -3.30
N TYR A 57 17.16 11.75 -3.03
CA TYR A 57 18.16 11.50 -4.06
C TYR A 57 18.14 10.00 -4.42
N PRO A 58 18.31 9.63 -5.70
CA PRO A 58 18.41 8.24 -6.10
C PRO A 58 19.66 7.57 -5.55
N ILE A 59 19.47 6.37 -5.01
CA ILE A 59 20.51 5.48 -4.51
C ILE A 59 20.56 4.27 -5.44
N ILE A 60 21.76 3.91 -5.87
CA ILE A 60 22.02 2.83 -6.81
C ILE A 60 22.97 1.84 -6.16
N TYR A 61 22.63 0.55 -6.25
CA TYR A 61 23.40 -0.53 -5.66
C TYR A 61 24.10 -1.37 -6.72
N GLY A 62 25.31 -1.81 -6.40
CA GLY A 62 26.06 -2.80 -7.18
C GLY A 62 25.41 -4.19 -7.16
N TYR A 63 25.72 -4.99 -8.17
CA TYR A 63 25.22 -6.36 -8.32
C TYR A 63 25.96 -7.33 -7.38
N ASN A 64 27.29 -7.22 -7.31
CA ASN A 64 28.11 -8.17 -6.57
C ASN A 64 28.04 -7.98 -5.05
N ARG A 65 28.40 -9.05 -4.35
CA ARG A 65 28.53 -9.11 -2.89
C ARG A 65 29.98 -9.42 -2.54
N TYR A 66 30.57 -8.61 -1.67
CA TYR A 66 31.98 -8.63 -1.35
C TYR A 66 32.21 -9.07 0.09
N SER A 67 32.87 -10.22 0.29
CA SER A 67 33.10 -10.79 1.64
C SER A 67 34.56 -11.09 1.96
N TYR A 68 35.45 -11.13 0.98
CA TYR A 68 36.86 -11.48 1.14
C TYR A 68 37.68 -10.92 -0.03
N GLY A 69 39.00 -10.84 0.11
CA GLY A 69 39.91 -10.42 -0.95
C GLY A 69 40.00 -8.91 -1.14
N THR A 70 40.62 -8.51 -2.26
CA THR A 70 40.74 -7.11 -2.69
C THR A 70 40.09 -6.91 -4.05
N HIS A 71 39.11 -6.01 -4.11
CA HIS A 71 38.32 -5.72 -5.31
C HIS A 71 38.53 -4.29 -5.74
N TYR A 72 38.63 -4.07 -7.05
CA TYR A 72 38.80 -2.75 -7.66
C TYR A 72 37.60 -2.49 -8.54
N ILE A 73 36.89 -1.38 -8.31
CA ILE A 73 35.73 -0.98 -9.11
C ILE A 73 35.98 0.42 -9.65
N HIS A 74 36.03 0.52 -10.97
CA HIS A 74 36.34 1.75 -11.67
C HIS A 74 35.05 2.46 -12.12
N PHE A 75 34.91 3.72 -11.74
CA PHE A 75 33.82 4.59 -12.14
C PHE A 75 34.31 5.72 -13.04
N GLN A 76 33.49 6.12 -14.01
CA GLN A 76 33.62 7.38 -14.74
C GLN A 76 32.40 8.26 -14.46
N ILE A 77 32.64 9.54 -14.17
CA ILE A 77 31.57 10.50 -13.89
C ILE A 77 31.19 11.19 -15.20
N GLU A 78 30.36 10.56 -16.03
CA GLU A 78 29.98 11.11 -17.34
C GLU A 78 29.39 12.53 -17.24
N LYS A 79 28.57 12.76 -16.21
CA LYS A 79 27.97 14.07 -15.96
C LYS A 79 27.75 14.29 -14.48
N ARG A 80 28.09 15.48 -14.02
CA ARG A 80 27.93 15.93 -12.64
C ARG A 80 27.21 17.29 -12.64
N GLY A 81 26.22 17.42 -11.77
CA GLY A 81 25.59 18.67 -11.39
C GLY A 81 26.26 19.30 -10.18
N ASP A 82 25.54 20.21 -9.53
CA ASP A 82 26.11 21.07 -8.49
C ASP A 82 26.42 20.32 -7.19
N LEU A 83 25.62 19.31 -6.85
CA LEU A 83 25.82 18.49 -5.66
C LEU A 83 26.87 17.39 -5.92
N ARG A 84 27.31 16.75 -4.84
CA ARG A 84 28.43 15.79 -4.85
C ARG A 84 27.87 14.39 -4.90
N CYS A 85 28.25 13.53 -5.84
CA CYS A 85 27.85 12.13 -5.80
C CYS A 85 28.47 11.41 -4.59
N PHE A 86 27.76 10.44 -4.04
CA PHE A 86 28.28 9.52 -3.03
C PHE A 86 28.86 8.26 -3.69
N PHE A 87 29.99 7.78 -3.19
CA PHE A 87 30.57 6.48 -3.55
C PHE A 87 30.98 5.74 -2.28
N GLY A 88 30.49 4.52 -2.09
CA GLY A 88 30.78 3.78 -0.87
C GLY A 88 30.27 2.35 -0.87
N ILE A 89 30.11 1.82 0.34
CA ILE A 89 29.58 0.49 0.61
C ILE A 89 28.51 0.53 1.71
N GLY A 90 27.69 -0.51 1.74
CA GLY A 90 26.93 -0.89 2.93
C GLY A 90 26.64 -2.38 3.00
N THR A 91 26.11 -2.81 4.15
CA THR A 91 25.78 -4.21 4.42
C THR A 91 24.61 -4.67 3.58
N SER A 92 24.77 -5.76 2.84
CA SER A 92 23.72 -6.29 1.95
C SER A 92 22.41 -6.70 2.65
N LEU A 93 22.45 -7.01 3.96
CA LEU A 93 21.27 -7.35 4.77
C LEU A 93 20.41 -6.14 5.16
N GLU A 94 21.01 -4.96 5.35
CA GLU A 94 20.31 -3.78 5.87
C GLU A 94 19.78 -2.85 4.77
N MET A 95 20.16 -3.08 3.51
CA MET A 95 19.75 -2.21 2.38
C MET A 95 18.27 -2.28 2.04
N VAL A 96 17.49 -3.11 2.75
CA VAL A 96 16.05 -3.29 2.53
C VAL A 96 15.22 -2.09 3.04
N ASN A 97 15.76 -1.24 3.93
CA ASN A 97 15.02 -0.12 4.53
C ASN A 97 15.67 1.26 4.31
N ARG A 98 15.49 1.74 3.07
CA ARG A 98 15.32 3.10 2.53
C ARG A 98 15.90 4.34 3.25
N VAL A 99 16.42 5.20 2.35
CA VAL A 99 16.88 6.59 2.47
C VAL A 99 18.28 6.71 3.01
N ILE A 100 19.20 7.17 2.15
CA ILE A 100 20.43 7.85 2.51
C ILE A 100 20.11 9.34 2.42
N THR A 101 19.76 9.97 3.54
CA THR A 101 19.78 11.43 3.68
C THR A 101 21.07 11.82 4.39
N VAL A 102 21.44 13.09 4.34
CA VAL A 102 22.66 13.63 4.95
C VAL A 102 22.77 13.36 6.47
N ASP A 103 21.74 12.80 7.11
CA ASP A 103 21.76 12.20 8.44
C ASP A 103 20.98 10.88 8.42
N THR A 104 21.65 9.78 8.10
CA THR A 104 21.04 8.46 8.27
C THR A 104 21.56 7.80 9.52
N ASP A 105 20.64 7.36 10.37
CA ASP A 105 20.94 6.41 11.45
C ASP A 105 21.39 5.03 10.93
N ASN A 106 21.58 4.87 9.62
CA ASN A 106 22.13 3.66 9.03
C ASN A 106 23.62 3.55 9.33
N LYS A 107 23.92 2.85 10.43
CA LYS A 107 25.27 2.59 10.92
C LYS A 107 26.10 1.70 9.99
N SER A 108 25.50 1.04 9.00
CA SER A 108 26.25 0.20 8.06
C SER A 108 26.76 0.94 6.81
N LEU A 109 26.53 2.25 6.67
CA LEU A 109 26.98 3.01 5.51
C LEU A 109 28.38 3.61 5.71
N TYR A 110 29.26 3.38 4.74
CA TYR A 110 30.62 3.92 4.69
C TYR A 110 30.98 4.41 3.29
N GLY A 111 31.63 5.55 3.16
CA GLY A 111 32.06 6.05 1.86
C GLY A 111 32.35 7.54 1.82
N TRP A 112 32.25 8.14 0.64
CA TRP A 112 32.61 9.54 0.41
C TRP A 112 31.58 10.29 -0.42
N TRP A 113 31.30 11.52 -0.01
CA TRP A 113 30.53 12.54 -0.71
C TRP A 113 31.50 13.49 -1.41
N GLY A 114 31.83 13.20 -2.66
CA GLY A 114 32.96 13.81 -3.34
C GLY A 114 34.30 13.46 -2.66
N LEU A 115 35.31 14.35 -2.71
CA LEU A 115 36.61 14.10 -2.06
C LEU A 115 36.76 14.71 -0.66
N ASN A 116 35.82 15.52 -0.21
CA ASN A 116 35.98 16.33 1.01
C ASN A 116 34.94 16.06 2.08
N SER A 117 34.13 15.03 1.94
CA SER A 117 33.22 14.59 2.99
C SER A 117 33.15 13.08 2.96
N PHE A 118 33.19 12.46 4.13
CA PHE A 118 33.15 11.02 4.26
C PHE A 118 32.10 10.61 5.27
N VAL A 119 31.57 9.40 5.09
CA VAL A 119 30.54 8.81 5.95
C VAL A 119 31.18 7.66 6.69
N ILE A 120 31.09 7.69 8.02
CA ILE A 120 31.53 6.61 8.91
C ILE A 120 30.37 6.32 9.84
N ASN A 121 29.89 5.07 9.85
CA ASN A 121 28.75 4.65 10.66
C ASN A 121 27.50 5.51 10.43
N GLY A 122 27.19 5.82 9.17
CA GLY A 122 26.06 6.66 8.80
C GLY A 122 26.22 8.16 9.11
N LYS A 123 27.29 8.56 9.81
CA LYS A 123 27.53 9.96 10.18
C LYS A 123 28.46 10.64 9.18
N VAL A 124 28.04 11.81 8.70
CA VAL A 124 28.83 12.64 7.77
C VAL A 124 29.89 13.44 8.53
N GLN A 125 31.14 13.32 8.11
CA GLN A 125 32.25 14.15 8.56
C GLN A 125 32.78 14.98 7.38
N ARG A 126 32.97 16.28 7.60
CA ARG A 126 33.45 17.21 6.56
C ARG A 126 34.95 17.48 6.74
N SER A 127 35.71 17.31 5.65
CA SER A 127 37.09 17.79 5.53
C SER A 127 37.08 19.24 5.03
N LYS A 128 38.12 20.01 5.38
CA LYS A 128 38.34 21.39 4.89
C LYS A 128 38.82 21.44 3.43
N GLU A 129 39.13 20.30 2.84
CA GLU A 129 39.64 20.24 1.48
C GLU A 129 38.55 20.59 0.45
N LYS A 130 38.97 21.08 -0.71
CA LYS A 130 38.04 21.37 -1.81
C LYS A 130 37.62 20.08 -2.51
N ASN A 131 36.40 20.06 -3.03
CA ASN A 131 35.93 18.97 -3.86
C ASN A 131 36.36 19.20 -5.30
N ASP A 132 37.30 18.42 -5.78
CA ASP A 132 37.91 18.65 -7.09
C ASP A 132 37.33 17.79 -8.21
N ILE A 133 36.37 16.90 -7.94
CA ILE A 133 35.80 16.00 -8.96
C ILE A 133 35.10 16.78 -10.09
N LYS A 134 35.37 16.44 -11.35
CA LYS A 134 34.80 17.04 -12.56
C LYS A 134 34.10 15.99 -13.42
N ASN A 135 33.38 16.44 -14.44
CA ASN A 135 32.88 15.55 -15.49
C ASN A 135 34.06 14.81 -16.15
N TYR A 136 33.83 13.55 -16.46
CA TYR A 136 34.75 12.58 -17.01
C TYR A 136 35.95 12.21 -16.11
N ASP A 137 35.98 12.65 -14.85
CA ASP A 137 36.96 12.14 -13.91
C ASP A 137 36.70 10.65 -13.63
N GLU A 138 37.80 9.91 -13.47
CA GLU A 138 37.78 8.50 -13.12
C GLU A 138 38.10 8.28 -11.64
N LEU A 139 37.36 7.37 -11.02
CA LEU A 139 37.53 6.94 -9.63
C LEU A 139 37.77 5.43 -9.57
N THR A 140 38.64 4.98 -8.67
CA THR A 140 38.67 3.56 -8.25
C THR A 140 38.20 3.44 -6.81
N LEU A 141 37.12 2.70 -6.57
CA LEU A 141 36.77 2.22 -5.23
C LEU A 141 37.46 0.87 -5.01
N ILE A 142 38.31 0.80 -3.99
CA ILE A 142 39.10 -0.38 -3.64
C ILE A 142 38.52 -0.97 -2.36
N LEU A 143 38.00 -2.19 -2.43
CA LEU A 143 37.43 -2.90 -1.29
C LEU A 143 38.44 -3.93 -0.78
N LYS A 144 39.07 -3.67 0.36
CA LYS A 144 40.02 -4.59 1.01
C LYS A 144 39.29 -5.34 2.12
N CYS A 145 38.46 -6.30 1.76
CA CYS A 145 37.63 -7.04 2.71
C CYS A 145 38.46 -7.70 3.81
N ASP A 146 39.61 -8.30 3.47
CA ASP A 146 40.49 -8.96 4.45
C ASP A 146 41.11 -8.00 5.47
N HIS A 147 41.21 -6.70 5.11
CA HIS A 147 41.75 -5.66 5.97
C HIS A 147 40.66 -4.78 6.59
N GLN A 148 39.38 -5.11 6.34
CA GLN A 148 38.23 -4.32 6.81
C GLN A 148 38.37 -2.84 6.45
N GLN A 149 38.78 -2.55 5.21
CA GLN A 149 39.11 -1.21 4.76
C GLN A 149 38.55 -0.97 3.35
N ILE A 150 38.14 0.27 3.10
CA ILE A 150 37.88 0.77 1.75
C ILE A 150 38.81 1.93 1.42
N GLU A 151 39.20 2.05 0.15
CA GLU A 151 39.97 3.18 -0.36
C GLU A 151 39.29 3.77 -1.59
N LEU A 152 39.41 5.09 -1.80
CA LEU A 152 38.93 5.78 -2.99
C LEU A 152 40.08 6.53 -3.64
N GLU A 153 40.45 6.13 -4.84
CA GLU A 153 41.49 6.76 -5.64
C GLU A 153 40.87 7.66 -6.71
N HIS A 154 41.30 8.93 -6.75
CA HIS A 154 40.93 9.87 -7.80
C HIS A 154 42.06 9.98 -8.82
N HIS A 155 41.84 9.48 -10.04
CA HIS A 155 42.92 9.27 -11.02
C HIS A 155 43.59 10.54 -11.50
N ARG A 156 42.83 11.64 -11.64
CA ARG A 156 43.36 12.91 -12.13
C ARG A 156 44.23 13.64 -11.11
N THR A 157 43.86 13.59 -9.82
CA THR A 157 44.63 14.26 -8.75
C THR A 157 45.59 13.33 -8.03
N LYS A 158 45.57 12.03 -8.36
CA LYS A 158 46.35 10.97 -7.69
C LYS A 158 46.13 10.90 -6.18
N ARG A 159 44.96 11.37 -5.74
CA ARG A 159 44.61 11.42 -4.32
C ARG A 159 44.00 10.09 -3.91
N LEU A 160 44.52 9.51 -2.83
CA LEU A 160 44.05 8.25 -2.26
C LEU A 160 43.44 8.50 -0.88
N LEU A 161 42.16 8.20 -0.72
CA LEU A 161 41.42 8.29 0.54
C LEU A 161 41.26 6.90 1.13
N LYS A 162 41.29 6.78 2.46
CA LYS A 162 41.19 5.50 3.17
C LYS A 162 40.21 5.59 4.33
N LEU A 163 39.40 4.56 4.50
CA LEU A 163 38.47 4.41 5.64
C LEU A 163 38.54 2.98 6.19
N SER A 164 38.81 2.87 7.49
CA SER A 164 38.66 1.61 8.22
C SER A 164 37.19 1.37 8.56
N ILE A 165 36.74 0.12 8.42
CA ILE A 165 35.36 -0.31 8.59
C ILE A 165 35.22 -1.07 9.90
N ASP A 166 34.27 -0.66 10.75
CA ASP A 166 33.85 -1.47 11.89
C ASP A 166 32.87 -2.55 11.41
N ILE A 167 33.35 -3.79 11.28
CA ILE A 167 32.54 -4.92 10.82
C ILE A 167 31.39 -5.28 11.77
N THR A 168 31.39 -4.80 13.01
CA THR A 168 30.25 -5.00 13.93
C THR A 168 29.06 -4.13 13.52
N LEU A 169 29.33 -3.01 12.85
CA LEU A 169 28.33 -2.06 12.36
C LEU A 169 28.06 -2.22 10.86
N CYS A 170 29.05 -2.69 10.08
CA CYS A 170 28.93 -2.99 8.65
C CYS A 170 29.43 -4.42 8.34
N PRO A 171 28.68 -5.47 8.73
CA PRO A 171 29.09 -6.85 8.49
C PRO A 171 29.06 -7.24 7.00
N PHE A 172 29.86 -8.24 6.64
CA PHE A 172 29.83 -8.84 5.31
C PHE A 172 28.50 -9.57 5.03
N PRO A 173 28.08 -9.71 3.75
CA PRO A 173 28.71 -9.16 2.55
C PRO A 173 28.44 -7.67 2.34
N TRP A 174 29.46 -6.95 1.87
CA TRP A 174 29.31 -5.57 1.40
C TRP A 174 28.74 -5.50 0.00
N LYS A 175 28.01 -4.42 -0.28
CA LYS A 175 27.55 -4.02 -1.61
C LYS A 175 28.00 -2.58 -1.89
N ILE A 176 28.27 -2.29 -3.16
CA ILE A 176 28.57 -0.92 -3.60
C ILE A 176 27.30 -0.07 -3.55
N VAL A 177 27.46 1.17 -3.13
CA VAL A 177 26.40 2.18 -3.08
C VAL A 177 26.87 3.44 -3.79
N VAL A 178 26.03 3.96 -4.68
CA VAL A 178 26.21 5.24 -5.35
C VAL A 178 24.97 6.09 -5.15
N GLU A 179 25.13 7.37 -4.81
CA GLU A 179 24.00 8.31 -4.71
C GLU A 179 24.21 9.48 -5.68
N LEU A 180 23.16 9.82 -6.44
CA LEU A 180 23.21 10.85 -7.48
C LEU A 180 22.30 12.03 -7.11
N PRO A 181 22.79 13.05 -6.41
CA PRO A 181 21.92 14.08 -5.82
C PRO A 181 21.37 15.11 -6.80
N THR A 182 22.02 15.36 -7.94
CA THR A 182 21.60 16.40 -8.88
C THR A 182 20.96 15.79 -10.12
N TYR A 183 19.83 16.33 -10.55
CA TYR A 183 19.19 15.90 -11.78
C TYR A 183 20.18 15.95 -12.96
N GLY A 184 20.29 14.83 -13.68
CA GLY A 184 21.24 14.67 -14.78
C GLY A 184 22.63 14.16 -14.36
N ASP A 185 22.90 13.96 -13.07
CA ASP A 185 24.08 13.22 -12.60
C ASP A 185 24.11 11.83 -13.27
N CYS A 186 25.28 11.44 -13.76
CA CYS A 186 25.48 10.24 -14.56
C CYS A 186 26.83 9.61 -14.22
N VAL A 187 26.81 8.35 -13.77
CA VAL A 187 27.99 7.58 -13.40
C VAL A 187 27.99 6.26 -14.17
N ARG A 188 29.15 5.89 -14.70
CA ARG A 188 29.40 4.65 -15.42
C ARG A 188 30.38 3.77 -14.65
N ILE A 189 30.13 2.47 -14.60
CA ILE A 189 31.14 1.46 -14.23
C ILE A 189 31.91 1.09 -15.49
N ILE A 190 33.23 1.30 -15.49
CA ILE A 190 34.09 1.02 -16.65
C ILE A 190 34.63 -0.41 -16.60
N ARG A 191 35.11 -0.85 -15.43
CA ARG A 191 35.70 -2.18 -15.22
C ARG A 191 35.74 -2.56 -13.75
N SER A 192 35.83 -3.86 -13.47
CA SER A 192 36.11 -4.38 -12.13
C SER A 192 37.06 -5.58 -12.16
N SER A 193 37.94 -5.67 -11.17
CA SER A 193 38.94 -6.74 -11.06
C SER A 193 39.15 -7.20 -9.63
N HIS A 194 39.57 -8.47 -9.48
CA HIS A 194 39.88 -9.09 -8.20
C HIS A 194 41.32 -9.61 -8.17
N MET A 195 42.04 -9.36 -7.06
CA MET A 195 43.42 -9.80 -6.89
C MET A 195 43.55 -10.77 -5.71
N PHE A 196 43.96 -12.02 -5.97
CA PHE A 196 44.29 -12.99 -4.93
C PHE A 196 45.77 -12.86 -4.54
N LYS A 197 46.08 -12.73 -3.24
CA LYS A 197 47.45 -12.89 -2.72
C LYS A 197 47.70 -14.36 -2.35
N MET A 198 48.66 -15.01 -2.99
CA MET A 198 49.18 -16.31 -2.54
C MET A 198 50.22 -16.13 -1.42
N ALA A 199 50.11 -16.93 -0.35
CA ALA A 199 51.02 -16.89 0.81
C ALA A 199 52.15 -17.93 0.70
N THR A 200 53.32 -17.54 1.23
CA THR A 200 54.63 -18.19 1.15
C THR A 200 54.75 -19.49 1.95
N ILE A 201 55.52 -20.44 1.41
CA ILE A 201 55.66 -21.84 1.82
C ILE A 201 56.25 -22.01 3.24
N THR A 202 55.52 -22.72 4.11
CA THR A 202 55.97 -23.21 5.42
C THR A 202 56.22 -24.74 5.43
N VAL A 203 57.01 -25.17 6.41
CA VAL A 203 57.52 -26.51 6.72
C VAL A 203 56.54 -27.66 6.39
N LYS A 204 57.05 -28.70 5.72
CA LYS A 204 56.30 -29.87 5.23
C LYS A 204 55.57 -30.61 6.37
N GLN A 205 54.30 -30.30 6.58
CA GLN A 205 53.43 -31.10 7.45
C GLN A 205 52.85 -32.32 6.69
N PRO A 206 52.56 -33.45 7.35
CA PRO A 206 51.97 -34.62 6.71
C PRO A 206 50.47 -34.43 6.46
N CYS A 207 49.93 -35.12 5.44
CA CYS A 207 48.49 -35.14 5.17
C CYS A 207 47.71 -35.86 6.27
N ALA A 208 46.66 -35.23 6.82
CA ALA A 208 45.79 -35.75 7.87
C ALA A 208 45.06 -37.07 7.51
N LYS A 209 44.84 -37.34 6.21
CA LYS A 209 44.11 -38.53 5.74
C LYS A 209 45.01 -39.71 5.36
N CYS A 210 46.26 -39.47 4.93
CA CYS A 210 47.16 -40.55 4.48
C CYS A 210 48.60 -40.50 5.01
N ASN A 211 48.93 -39.53 5.85
CA ASN A 211 50.26 -39.30 6.44
C ASN A 211 51.43 -39.14 5.46
N LYS A 212 51.18 -38.98 4.15
CA LYS A 212 52.25 -38.72 3.16
C LYS A 212 52.65 -37.24 3.21
N GLY A 213 53.95 -36.98 3.32
CA GLY A 213 54.54 -35.63 3.30
C GLY A 213 54.99 -35.24 1.89
N GLY A 214 54.24 -34.37 1.23
CA GLY A 214 54.57 -33.82 -0.09
C GLY A 214 53.39 -33.03 -0.65
N GLY A 215 53.58 -31.74 -0.91
CA GLY A 215 52.55 -30.86 -1.48
C GLY A 215 51.25 -30.83 -0.65
N VAL A 216 51.35 -30.50 0.64
CA VAL A 216 50.16 -30.37 1.49
C VAL A 216 49.60 -28.96 1.46
N THR A 217 48.29 -28.85 1.47
CA THR A 217 47.53 -27.62 1.60
C THR A 217 46.76 -27.67 2.92
N THR A 218 46.92 -26.63 3.74
CA THR A 218 46.17 -26.49 4.99
C THR A 218 44.78 -25.94 4.68
N CYS A 219 43.72 -26.62 5.11
CA CYS A 219 42.38 -26.04 5.09
C CYS A 219 42.25 -25.08 6.28
N ASN A 220 42.05 -23.78 6.02
CA ASN A 220 41.91 -22.77 7.08
C ASN A 220 40.70 -23.02 8.00
N GLY A 221 39.66 -23.69 7.50
CA GLY A 221 38.45 -23.98 8.26
C GLY A 221 38.68 -25.02 9.37
N CYS A 222 39.11 -26.23 9.00
CA CYS A 222 39.33 -27.32 9.96
C CYS A 222 40.77 -27.38 10.51
N ARG A 223 41.68 -26.53 10.00
CA ARG A 223 43.12 -26.49 10.33
C ARG A 223 43.88 -27.80 10.09
N GLN A 224 43.33 -28.69 9.26
CA GLN A 224 43.99 -29.93 8.88
C GLN A 224 44.75 -29.76 7.56
N ASN A 225 45.88 -30.45 7.43
CA ASN A 225 46.68 -30.46 6.20
C ASN A 225 46.25 -31.63 5.33
N TYR A 226 46.08 -31.42 4.04
CA TYR A 226 45.74 -32.48 3.09
C TYR A 226 46.72 -32.47 1.93
N CYS A 227 47.15 -33.63 1.42
CA CYS A 227 47.79 -33.67 0.11
C CYS A 227 46.78 -33.26 -0.96
N THR A 228 47.23 -32.81 -2.13
CA THR A 228 46.36 -32.31 -3.20
C THR A 228 45.13 -33.18 -3.47
N LYS A 229 45.31 -34.51 -3.53
CA LYS A 229 44.20 -35.47 -3.72
C LYS A 229 43.16 -35.39 -2.60
N HIS A 230 43.59 -35.50 -1.35
CA HIS A 230 42.68 -35.47 -0.19
C HIS A 230 42.13 -34.07 0.09
N PHE A 231 42.80 -33.01 -0.37
CA PHE A 231 42.29 -31.65 -0.30
C PHE A 231 41.09 -31.45 -1.25
N VAL A 232 41.19 -31.98 -2.48
CA VAL A 232 40.07 -31.98 -3.44
C VAL A 232 38.90 -32.80 -2.90
N GLU A 233 39.15 -33.99 -2.35
CA GLU A 233 38.09 -34.80 -1.70
C GLU A 233 37.43 -34.06 -0.54
N HIS A 234 38.20 -33.41 0.33
CA HIS A 234 37.68 -32.62 1.44
C HIS A 234 36.84 -31.43 0.96
N ARG A 235 37.29 -30.72 -0.09
CA ARG A 235 36.52 -29.61 -0.69
C ARG A 235 35.23 -30.10 -1.35
N LEU A 236 35.26 -31.28 -1.97
CA LEU A 236 34.06 -31.91 -2.54
C LEU A 236 33.06 -32.29 -1.43
N GLU A 237 33.52 -32.85 -0.32
CA GLU A 237 32.68 -33.17 0.84
C GLU A 237 32.01 -31.91 1.43
N LEU A 238 32.76 -30.82 1.59
CA LEU A 238 32.21 -29.53 2.03
C LEU A 238 31.17 -28.97 1.04
N SER A 239 31.40 -29.13 -0.27
CA SER A 239 30.42 -28.73 -1.28
C SER A 239 29.12 -29.53 -1.14
N GLN A 240 29.22 -30.84 -0.95
CA GLN A 240 28.05 -31.71 -0.75
C GLN A 240 27.27 -31.36 0.52
N GLN A 241 27.97 -31.01 1.61
CA GLN A 241 27.31 -30.53 2.84
C GLN A 241 26.59 -29.20 2.60
N MET A 242 27.20 -28.26 1.87
CA MET A 242 26.57 -26.99 1.51
C MET A 242 25.34 -27.18 0.63
N ASP A 243 25.38 -28.11 -0.33
CA ASP A 243 24.22 -28.48 -1.15
C ASP A 243 23.10 -29.11 -0.31
N GLY A 244 23.44 -29.84 0.77
CA GLY A 244 22.48 -30.29 1.78
C GLY A 244 21.80 -29.12 2.48
N ILE A 245 22.58 -28.17 3.01
CA ILE A 245 22.08 -26.97 3.70
C ILE A 245 21.21 -26.11 2.77
N ASN A 246 21.62 -25.93 1.51
CA ASN A 246 20.85 -25.16 0.54
C ASN A 246 19.50 -25.82 0.24
N ARG A 247 19.45 -27.15 0.10
CA ARG A 247 18.18 -27.88 -0.05
C ARG A 247 17.28 -27.71 1.17
N ASP A 248 17.82 -27.86 2.38
CA ASP A 248 17.04 -27.67 3.62
C ASP A 248 16.55 -26.21 3.76
N HIS A 249 17.38 -25.25 3.39
CA HIS A 249 17.02 -23.84 3.34
C HIS A 249 15.90 -23.57 2.33
N ASP A 250 15.97 -24.15 1.13
CA ASP A 250 14.94 -23.98 0.10
C ASP A 250 13.62 -24.62 0.51
N VAL A 251 13.65 -25.79 1.14
CA VAL A 251 12.46 -26.43 1.74
C VAL A 251 11.86 -25.56 2.84
N LEU A 252 12.68 -25.06 3.77
CA LEU A 252 12.21 -24.17 4.84
C LEU A 252 11.63 -22.88 4.24
N ARG A 253 12.24 -22.34 3.19
CA ARG A 253 11.74 -21.17 2.48
C ARG A 253 10.40 -21.46 1.80
N GLU A 254 10.25 -22.58 1.12
CA GLU A 254 8.96 -22.99 0.55
C GLU A 254 7.90 -23.18 1.64
N ASP A 255 8.24 -23.78 2.78
CA ASP A 255 7.33 -23.96 3.90
C ASP A 255 6.93 -22.64 4.56
N LEU A 256 7.83 -21.65 4.61
CA LEU A 256 7.53 -20.28 5.05
C LEU A 256 6.70 -19.49 4.03
N LEU A 257 6.82 -19.80 2.74
CA LEU A 257 6.07 -19.15 1.66
C LEU A 257 4.69 -19.78 1.45
N LYS A 258 4.47 -21.03 1.83
CA LYS A 258 3.13 -21.62 1.90
C LYS A 258 2.31 -20.76 2.84
N GLU A 259 1.15 -20.31 2.36
CA GLU A 259 0.24 -19.52 3.18
C GLU A 259 0.01 -20.25 4.50
N ILE A 260 0.40 -19.61 5.60
CA ILE A 260 0.16 -20.14 6.94
C ILE A 260 -1.34 -20.41 7.01
N PRO A 261 -1.77 -21.69 7.17
CA PRO A 261 -3.19 -22.01 7.25
C PRO A 261 -3.80 -21.11 8.30
N LYS A 262 -4.86 -20.36 7.96
CA LYS A 262 -5.46 -19.36 8.84
C LYS A 262 -5.62 -19.97 10.23
N HIS A 263 -4.77 -19.50 11.16
CA HIS A 263 -4.71 -20.06 12.51
C HIS A 263 -6.11 -19.97 13.13
N SER A 264 -6.56 -21.00 13.84
CA SER A 264 -7.91 -21.05 14.43
C SER A 264 -8.23 -19.84 15.33
N LEU A 265 -7.20 -19.18 15.86
CA LEU A 265 -7.33 -17.91 16.59
C LEU A 265 -7.80 -16.75 15.70
N PHE A 266 -7.37 -16.65 14.44
CA PHE A 266 -7.89 -15.65 13.52
C PHE A 266 -9.40 -15.86 13.30
N LEU A 267 -9.84 -17.10 13.06
CA LEU A 267 -11.28 -17.40 12.94
C LEU A 267 -12.07 -17.00 14.20
N ARG A 268 -11.48 -17.18 15.38
CA ARG A 268 -12.10 -16.76 16.65
C ARG A 268 -12.15 -15.24 16.80
N ILE A 269 -11.12 -14.53 16.36
CA ILE A 269 -11.09 -13.06 16.35
C ILE A 269 -12.15 -12.54 15.37
N ASP A 270 -12.20 -13.09 14.15
CA ASP A 270 -13.18 -12.72 13.13
C ASP A 270 -14.61 -12.97 13.64
N THR A 271 -14.86 -14.12 14.28
CA THR A 271 -16.18 -14.44 14.84
C THR A 271 -16.57 -13.44 15.93
N TRP A 272 -15.65 -13.15 16.86
CA TRP A 272 -15.89 -12.18 17.92
C TRP A 272 -16.11 -10.76 17.40
N GLU A 273 -15.37 -10.34 16.37
CA GLU A 273 -15.54 -9.05 15.70
C GLU A 273 -16.94 -8.94 15.11
N GLN A 274 -17.36 -9.94 14.33
CA GLN A 274 -18.69 -9.96 13.70
C GLN A 274 -19.83 -9.97 14.72
N GLU A 275 -19.69 -10.76 15.80
CA GLU A 275 -20.66 -10.77 16.90
C GLU A 275 -20.73 -9.42 17.62
N SER A 276 -19.59 -8.77 17.84
CA SER A 276 -19.52 -7.47 18.52
C SER A 276 -20.14 -6.37 17.66
N ILE A 277 -19.81 -6.32 16.36
CA ILE A 277 -20.41 -5.41 15.39
C ILE A 277 -21.93 -5.59 15.35
N SER A 278 -22.41 -6.84 15.30
CA SER A 278 -23.83 -7.16 15.28
C SER A 278 -24.56 -6.66 16.54
N LYS A 279 -23.94 -6.82 17.73
CA LYS A 279 -24.51 -6.33 18.99
C LYS A 279 -24.57 -4.80 19.04
N ILE A 280 -23.54 -4.11 18.56
CA ILE A 280 -23.51 -2.64 18.49
C ILE A 280 -24.62 -2.14 17.55
N HIS A 281 -24.76 -2.76 16.38
CA HIS A 281 -25.83 -2.41 15.44
C HIS A 281 -27.22 -2.62 16.04
N LEU A 282 -27.46 -3.76 16.69
CA LEU A 282 -28.73 -4.05 17.35
C LEU A 282 -29.07 -3.02 18.42
N ALA A 283 -28.11 -2.66 19.28
CA ALA A 283 -28.32 -1.65 20.32
C ALA A 283 -28.62 -0.26 19.74
N ALA A 284 -27.87 0.15 18.71
CA ALA A 284 -28.10 1.43 18.04
C ALA A 284 -29.48 1.47 17.35
N GLU A 285 -29.92 0.36 16.75
CA GLU A 285 -31.21 0.29 16.08
C GLU A 285 -32.37 0.31 17.07
N THR A 286 -32.25 -0.39 18.20
CA THR A 286 -33.22 -0.29 19.31
C THR A 286 -33.34 1.15 19.80
N ALA A 287 -32.22 1.84 20.05
CA ALA A 287 -32.24 3.24 20.48
C ALA A 287 -32.89 4.19 19.46
N ARG A 288 -32.67 3.97 18.16
CA ARG A 288 -33.35 4.73 17.09
C ARG A 288 -34.85 4.49 17.09
N ASN A 289 -35.28 3.23 17.22
CA ASN A 289 -36.68 2.87 17.27
C ASN A 289 -37.38 3.46 18.50
N ASP A 290 -36.74 3.42 19.66
CA ASP A 290 -37.28 4.01 20.89
C ASP A 290 -37.44 5.53 20.76
N LEU A 291 -36.43 6.22 20.19
CA LEU A 291 -36.51 7.65 19.89
C LEU A 291 -37.66 7.96 18.92
N GLN A 292 -37.80 7.17 17.86
CA GLN A 292 -38.87 7.37 16.88
C GLN A 292 -40.26 7.15 17.51
N GLN A 293 -40.42 6.13 18.36
CA GLN A 293 -41.67 5.91 19.10
C GLN A 293 -42.00 7.08 20.01
N LEU A 294 -41.01 7.62 20.72
CA LEU A 294 -41.18 8.76 21.60
C LEU A 294 -41.63 10.00 20.82
N LEU A 295 -40.96 10.32 19.71
CA LEU A 295 -41.34 11.43 18.82
C LEU A 295 -42.75 11.27 18.28
N ASN A 296 -43.15 10.05 17.90
CA ASN A 296 -44.50 9.77 17.43
C ASN A 296 -45.55 9.96 18.52
N ARG A 297 -45.28 9.54 19.76
CA ARG A 297 -46.17 9.78 20.92
C ARG A 297 -46.35 11.27 21.15
N THR A 298 -45.26 12.03 21.25
CA THR A 298 -45.30 13.50 21.42
C THR A 298 -46.08 14.19 20.30
N LYS A 299 -45.87 13.76 19.04
CA LYS A 299 -46.62 14.28 17.90
C LYS A 299 -48.12 13.99 18.00
N ASN A 300 -48.50 12.79 18.41
CA ASN A 300 -49.91 12.41 18.57
C ASN A 300 -50.58 13.18 19.72
N ASP A 301 -49.88 13.35 20.85
CA ASP A 301 -50.39 14.12 21.99
C ASP A 301 -50.62 15.60 21.61
N LEU A 302 -49.68 16.17 20.86
CA LEU A 302 -49.81 17.54 20.34
C LEU A 302 -50.97 17.64 19.35
N LYS A 303 -51.12 16.66 18.46
CA LYS A 303 -52.23 16.60 17.50
C LYS A 303 -53.58 16.58 18.21
N LEU A 304 -53.76 15.71 19.21
CA LEU A 304 -55.00 15.64 20.01
C LEU A 304 -55.29 16.96 20.72
N SER A 305 -54.26 17.63 21.24
CA SER A 305 -54.39 18.94 21.90
C SER A 305 -54.84 20.04 20.93
N ILE A 306 -54.31 20.04 19.70
CA ILE A 306 -54.69 20.98 18.63
C ILE A 306 -56.13 20.70 18.16
N GLU A 307 -56.50 19.43 17.96
CA GLU A 307 -57.86 19.05 17.56
C GLU A 307 -58.89 19.49 18.61
N LYS A 308 -58.57 19.33 19.90
CA LYS A 308 -59.40 19.83 21.01
C LYS A 308 -59.60 21.35 20.93
N MET A 309 -58.51 22.11 20.82
CA MET A 309 -58.57 23.58 20.70
C MET A 309 -59.34 24.02 19.45
N THR A 310 -59.21 23.29 18.34
CA THR A 310 -59.96 23.55 17.10
C THR A 310 -61.46 23.36 17.31
N GLY A 311 -61.87 22.34 18.07
CA GLY A 311 -63.26 22.11 18.44
C GLY A 311 -63.84 23.21 19.33
N GLU A 312 -63.07 23.69 20.30
CA GLU A 312 -63.43 24.84 21.16
C GLU A 312 -63.63 26.10 20.30
N LEU A 313 -62.65 26.44 19.45
CA LEU A 313 -62.71 27.58 18.52
C LEU A 313 -63.96 27.55 17.63
N HIS A 314 -64.25 26.40 17.03
CA HIS A 314 -65.38 26.25 16.11
C HIS A 314 -66.72 26.36 16.86
N SER A 315 -66.81 25.83 18.08
CA SER A 315 -68.03 25.93 18.90
C SER A 315 -68.34 27.39 19.22
N SER A 316 -67.35 28.16 19.69
CA SER A 316 -67.52 29.59 19.99
C SER A 316 -67.77 30.44 18.75
N GLN A 317 -67.22 30.06 17.59
CA GLN A 317 -67.51 30.74 16.33
C GLN A 317 -68.97 30.54 15.88
N GLN A 318 -69.56 29.37 16.12
CA GLN A 318 -70.94 29.10 15.73
C GLN A 318 -71.97 29.79 16.62
N THR A 319 -71.63 29.98 17.90
CA THR A 319 -72.48 30.65 18.88
C THR A 319 -72.26 32.16 18.94
N ASP A 320 -71.21 32.66 18.28
CA ASP A 320 -70.79 34.08 18.25
C ASP A 320 -70.54 34.64 19.68
N ASP A 321 -70.09 33.76 20.59
CA ASP A 321 -70.00 34.02 22.04
C ASP A 321 -68.58 34.27 22.56
N TYR A 322 -67.61 34.50 21.66
CA TYR A 322 -66.21 34.65 22.02
C TYR A 322 -65.89 36.03 22.63
N THR A 323 -65.00 36.02 23.60
CA THR A 323 -64.46 37.23 24.26
C THR A 323 -63.01 37.49 23.87
N GLU A 324 -62.55 38.73 24.04
CA GLU A 324 -61.15 39.11 23.81
C GLU A 324 -60.16 38.28 24.65
N ASN A 325 -60.57 37.86 25.85
CA ASN A 325 -59.78 37.04 26.74
C ASN A 325 -59.58 35.61 26.19
N GLU A 326 -60.62 35.01 25.62
CA GLU A 326 -60.55 33.68 25.00
C GLU A 326 -59.68 33.69 23.74
N LEU A 327 -59.83 34.73 22.91
CA LEU A 327 -58.95 34.94 21.76
C LEU A 327 -57.48 35.04 22.16
N LYS A 328 -57.18 35.80 23.22
CA LYS A 328 -55.82 35.91 23.76
C LYS A 328 -55.31 34.56 24.28
N GLN A 329 -56.16 33.80 24.99
CA GLN A 329 -55.83 32.48 25.52
C GLN A 329 -55.50 31.48 24.39
N TRP A 330 -56.31 31.39 23.34
CA TRP A 330 -56.03 30.52 22.20
C TRP A 330 -54.74 30.92 21.47
N LEU A 331 -54.47 32.23 21.34
CA LEU A 331 -53.21 32.74 20.78
C LEU A 331 -51.98 32.32 21.61
N GLU A 332 -52.09 32.36 22.93
CA GLU A 332 -51.02 31.90 23.84
C GLU A 332 -50.84 30.38 23.75
N GLN A 333 -51.93 29.61 23.71
CA GLN A 333 -51.87 28.15 23.52
C GLN A 333 -51.21 27.76 22.19
N LEU A 334 -51.53 28.46 21.10
CA LEU A 334 -50.88 28.28 19.80
C LEU A 334 -49.37 28.55 19.86
N LYS A 335 -48.95 29.61 20.56
CA LYS A 335 -47.52 29.91 20.77
C LYS A 335 -46.83 28.80 21.57
N GLU A 336 -47.48 28.29 22.62
CA GLU A 336 -46.95 27.15 23.39
C GLU A 336 -46.84 25.88 22.54
N PHE A 337 -47.85 25.54 21.74
CA PHE A 337 -47.80 24.38 20.87
C PHE A 337 -46.67 24.49 19.84
N ARG A 338 -46.47 25.68 19.26
CA ARG A 338 -45.36 25.94 18.34
C ARG A 338 -44.01 25.76 19.02
N LYS A 339 -43.86 26.29 20.24
CA LYS A 339 -42.65 26.09 21.05
C LYS A 339 -42.41 24.61 21.39
N LYS A 340 -43.46 23.84 21.67
CA LYS A 340 -43.38 22.39 21.92
C LYS A 340 -43.05 21.59 20.65
N LEU A 341 -43.45 22.07 19.48
CA LEU A 341 -43.12 21.47 18.17
C LEU A 341 -41.66 21.73 17.76
N ASP A 342 -41.14 22.92 18.08
CA ASP A 342 -39.76 23.33 17.74
C ASP A 342 -38.73 22.85 18.77
N SER A 343 -39.17 22.60 20.02
CA SER A 343 -38.31 22.20 21.14
C SER A 343 -38.34 20.72 21.60
N PRO A 344 -38.90 19.72 20.89
CA PRO A 344 -38.97 18.35 21.39
C PRO A 344 -37.58 17.69 21.50
N LEU A 345 -36.58 18.23 20.80
CA LEU A 345 -35.18 17.82 20.86
C LEU A 345 -34.45 18.39 22.09
N SER A 346 -34.94 19.46 22.70
CA SER A 346 -34.23 20.17 23.77
C SER A 346 -34.34 19.49 25.14
N THR A 347 -35.35 18.64 25.34
CA THR A 347 -35.60 17.92 26.60
C THR A 347 -35.06 16.49 26.60
N MET A 348 -34.56 16.00 25.45
CA MET A 348 -34.03 14.65 25.33
C MET A 348 -32.51 14.68 25.54
N THR A 349 -32.06 14.09 26.64
CA THR A 349 -30.65 13.86 26.92
C THR A 349 -30.29 12.41 26.65
N ILE A 350 -29.24 12.19 25.87
CA ILE A 350 -28.62 10.87 25.75
C ILE A 350 -27.87 10.63 27.06
N ILE A 351 -28.36 9.70 27.88
CA ILE A 351 -27.63 9.22 29.05
C ILE A 351 -26.69 8.14 28.56
N ASN A 352 -25.39 8.41 28.60
CA ASN A 352 -24.37 7.39 28.40
C ASN A 352 -24.27 6.62 29.72
N ASP A 353 -24.70 5.36 29.71
CA ASP A 353 -24.50 4.47 30.86
C ASP A 353 -23.01 4.09 30.96
N ASP A 354 -22.22 4.93 31.63
CA ASP A 354 -20.80 4.69 31.90
C ASP A 354 -20.58 3.52 32.90
N GLU A 355 -21.64 3.02 33.54
CA GLU A 355 -21.58 1.97 34.58
C GLU A 355 -22.02 0.56 34.12
N ILE A 356 -22.62 0.41 32.93
CA ILE A 356 -22.98 -0.92 32.42
C ILE A 356 -21.75 -1.56 31.80
N LYS A 357 -21.33 -2.71 32.36
CA LYS A 357 -20.37 -3.68 31.78
C LYS A 357 -20.43 -3.61 30.26
N SER A 358 -19.38 -3.07 29.65
CA SER A 358 -19.36 -2.76 28.23
C SER A 358 -19.94 -3.93 27.41
N PRO A 359 -20.85 -3.69 26.46
CA PRO A 359 -21.45 -4.75 25.65
C PRO A 359 -20.42 -5.53 24.81
N ILE A 360 -19.18 -5.04 24.79
CA ILE A 360 -18.03 -5.62 24.11
C ILE A 360 -17.07 -6.19 25.17
N HIS A 361 -16.90 -7.51 25.17
CA HIS A 361 -15.86 -8.16 25.96
C HIS A 361 -14.50 -8.02 25.26
N LEU A 362 -13.49 -7.43 25.91
CA LEU A 362 -12.15 -7.32 25.35
C LEU A 362 -11.49 -8.70 25.23
N ILE A 363 -11.12 -9.13 24.02
CA ILE A 363 -10.26 -10.30 23.83
C ILE A 363 -8.81 -9.87 23.98
N ARG A 364 -8.08 -10.54 24.88
CA ARG A 364 -6.63 -10.38 25.04
C ARG A 364 -5.92 -11.65 24.58
N ILE A 365 -5.01 -11.50 23.62
CA ILE A 365 -4.12 -12.58 23.20
C ILE A 365 -2.88 -12.51 24.08
N CYS A 366 -2.58 -13.60 24.78
CA CYS A 366 -1.40 -13.71 25.62
C CYS A 366 -0.51 -14.83 25.08
N ASP A 367 0.76 -14.51 24.89
CA ASP A 367 1.79 -15.52 24.63
C ASP A 367 2.10 -16.28 25.93
N LYS A 368 2.02 -17.62 25.88
CA LYS A 368 2.33 -18.49 27.01
C LYS A 368 3.80 -18.33 27.46
N GLN A 369 4.72 -17.97 26.57
CA GLN A 369 6.13 -17.75 26.92
C GLN A 369 6.33 -16.49 27.78
N HIS A 370 5.58 -15.42 27.51
CA HIS A 370 5.59 -14.20 28.33
C HIS A 370 4.86 -14.34 29.67
N GLN A 371 3.89 -15.25 29.80
CA GLN A 371 3.24 -15.53 31.08
C GLN A 371 4.17 -16.25 32.07
N GLN A 372 5.01 -17.17 31.60
CA GLN A 372 5.95 -17.90 32.47
C GLN A 372 7.09 -17.01 33.00
N LEU A 373 7.54 -16.03 32.21
CA LEU A 373 8.54 -15.04 32.65
C LEU A 373 8.01 -14.11 33.74
N ARG A 374 6.73 -13.71 33.67
CA ARG A 374 6.10 -12.87 34.71
C ARG A 374 5.86 -13.60 36.03
N GLN A 375 5.59 -14.91 35.99
CA GLN A 375 5.41 -15.72 37.22
C GLN A 375 6.72 -16.00 37.97
N ARG A 376 7.89 -15.84 37.32
CA ARG A 376 9.21 -16.00 37.97
C ARG A 376 9.74 -14.74 38.64
N SER A 377 9.17 -13.57 38.37
CA SER A 377 9.62 -12.27 38.90
C SER A 377 8.88 -11.81 40.17
N SER A 378 8.01 -12.64 40.75
CA SER A 378 7.31 -12.33 42.00
C SER A 378 7.66 -13.33 43.11
N THR A 379 8.84 -13.17 43.71
CA THR A 379 9.19 -13.73 45.02
C THR A 379 9.06 -12.63 46.08
N PRO A 380 8.30 -12.83 47.17
CA PRO A 380 8.13 -11.82 48.21
C PRO A 380 9.24 -11.89 49.26
N THR A 381 9.87 -10.74 49.56
CA THR A 381 10.80 -10.59 50.69
C THR A 381 10.04 -10.63 52.01
N ILE A 382 10.49 -11.52 52.89
CA ILE A 382 10.00 -11.82 54.24
C ILE A 382 10.20 -10.62 55.19
N ARG A 383 9.16 -10.27 55.97
CA ARG A 383 9.29 -9.91 57.40
C ARG A 383 8.10 -10.47 58.21
N THR A 384 8.44 -11.24 59.23
CA THR A 384 7.68 -11.90 60.31
C THR A 384 7.30 -10.92 61.44
N PRO A 385 6.70 -11.36 62.57
CA PRO A 385 5.51 -12.21 62.77
C PRO A 385 4.53 -11.60 63.82
N ASP A 386 3.28 -12.08 63.92
CA ASP A 386 2.67 -12.36 65.24
C ASP A 386 1.39 -13.22 65.20
N TYR A 387 1.11 -13.79 66.37
CA TYR A 387 0.38 -15.02 66.71
C TYR A 387 -1.17 -14.96 66.78
N ARG A 388 -1.77 -16.17 66.77
CA ARG A 388 -3.08 -16.68 67.28
C ARG A 388 -4.29 -16.77 66.32
N THR A 389 -4.75 -17.98 65.90
CA THR A 389 -5.58 -19.03 66.60
C THR A 389 -7.09 -18.66 66.53
N GLN A 390 -8.11 -19.45 66.14
CA GLN A 390 -8.38 -20.85 65.73
C GLN A 390 -9.83 -20.94 65.17
N HIS A 391 -10.20 -22.16 64.72
CA HIS A 391 -11.53 -22.73 64.40
C HIS A 391 -11.95 -22.67 62.92
N ALA A 392 -12.04 -23.76 62.14
CA ALA A 392 -12.47 -25.18 62.27
C ALA A 392 -13.85 -25.41 61.62
N LYS A 393 -13.87 -26.25 60.57
CA LYS A 393 -14.88 -27.24 60.11
C LYS A 393 -14.53 -27.62 58.66
N GLU A 394 -14.04 -28.84 58.37
CA GLU A 394 -14.82 -30.08 58.10
C GLU A 394 -15.89 -29.87 57.01
N SER A 395 -16.07 -30.64 55.92
CA SER A 395 -15.42 -31.82 55.32
C SER A 395 -16.16 -32.10 53.96
N ILE A 396 -15.43 -32.51 52.90
CA ILE A 396 -15.60 -33.66 51.94
C ILE A 396 -17.03 -34.05 51.41
N PRO A 397 -17.28 -34.69 50.22
CA PRO A 397 -16.53 -34.93 48.95
C PRO A 397 -17.33 -34.68 47.63
N CYS A 398 -16.61 -34.86 46.51
CA CYS A 398 -17.07 -35.19 45.15
C CYS A 398 -18.17 -36.27 45.03
N PHE A 399 -19.01 -36.13 43.99
CA PHE A 399 -19.66 -37.24 43.28
C PHE A 399 -19.75 -36.96 41.77
N ILE A 400 -19.54 -38.02 40.98
CA ILE A 400 -19.68 -38.11 39.52
C ILE A 400 -21.10 -38.62 39.18
N GLU A 401 -21.62 -38.23 38.01
CA GLU A 401 -22.35 -39.05 37.00
C GLU A 401 -23.71 -38.52 36.45
N LYS A 402 -23.82 -38.66 35.12
CA LYS A 402 -24.99 -38.94 34.25
C LYS A 402 -25.99 -37.84 33.82
N GLN A 403 -25.80 -37.50 32.53
CA GLN A 403 -26.78 -37.50 31.42
C GLN A 403 -28.28 -37.37 31.72
N GLN A 404 -28.91 -36.38 31.07
CA GLN A 404 -30.22 -36.55 30.41
C GLN A 404 -30.45 -35.46 29.33
N ARG A 405 -31.11 -35.89 28.24
CA ARG A 405 -31.50 -35.12 27.03
C ARG A 405 -32.55 -34.04 27.34
N PRO A 406 -32.83 -33.15 26.37
CA PRO A 406 -34.18 -33.19 25.81
C PRO A 406 -34.27 -33.11 24.27
N SER A 407 -35.42 -33.64 23.84
CA SER A 407 -35.97 -33.86 22.51
C SER A 407 -36.21 -32.62 21.64
N THR A 408 -35.92 -32.75 20.35
CA THR A 408 -36.30 -31.84 19.26
C THR A 408 -37.63 -32.28 18.63
N PRO A 409 -38.54 -31.36 18.26
CA PRO A 409 -39.72 -31.71 17.48
C PRO A 409 -39.49 -31.58 15.97
N THR A 410 -39.97 -32.59 15.28
CA THR A 410 -40.07 -32.79 13.82
C THR A 410 -40.93 -31.72 13.14
N ILE A 411 -40.44 -31.09 12.07
CA ILE A 411 -41.27 -30.31 11.13
C ILE A 411 -41.35 -31.05 9.79
N ARG A 412 -42.59 -31.24 9.37
CA ARG A 412 -43.05 -31.90 8.13
C ARG A 412 -42.69 -31.08 6.90
N THR A 413 -42.14 -31.74 5.89
CA THR A 413 -42.11 -31.30 4.49
C THR A 413 -43.46 -31.59 3.84
N CYS A 414 -44.06 -30.60 3.17
CA CYS A 414 -45.18 -30.79 2.27
C CYS A 414 -44.72 -30.54 0.83
N ASP A 415 -44.83 -31.59 0.03
CA ASP A 415 -44.72 -31.58 -1.43
C ASP A 415 -45.89 -30.82 -2.05
N HIS A 416 -45.62 -30.04 -3.11
CA HIS A 416 -46.60 -29.84 -4.18
C HIS A 416 -45.91 -29.87 -5.54
N ARG A 417 -46.14 -30.99 -6.24
CA ARG A 417 -46.15 -31.10 -7.70
C ARG A 417 -47.18 -30.14 -8.28
N THR A 418 -46.85 -29.48 -9.39
CA THR A 418 -47.68 -29.54 -10.61
C THR A 418 -46.79 -29.38 -11.83
N ASN A 419 -47.14 -30.14 -12.87
CA ASN A 419 -46.45 -30.30 -14.13
C ASN A 419 -47.44 -29.91 -15.25
N THR A 420 -46.92 -29.52 -16.41
CA THR A 420 -47.56 -29.46 -17.75
C THR A 420 -48.62 -28.38 -17.95
N THR A 421 -48.61 -27.58 -19.03
CA THR A 421 -48.70 -28.02 -20.44
C THR A 421 -48.01 -27.08 -21.45
N LYS A 422 -47.59 -27.69 -22.56
CA LYS A 422 -47.27 -27.06 -23.85
C LYS A 422 -48.57 -26.65 -24.55
N ASP A 423 -48.52 -25.61 -25.37
CA ASP A 423 -49.11 -25.63 -26.72
C ASP A 423 -48.58 -24.49 -27.61
N SER A 424 -48.33 -24.87 -28.85
CA SER A 424 -47.99 -24.05 -30.02
C SER A 424 -49.25 -23.51 -30.71
N ILE A 425 -49.15 -22.40 -31.47
CA ILE A 425 -49.57 -22.27 -32.90
C ILE A 425 -49.80 -20.79 -33.33
N ALA A 426 -49.24 -20.50 -34.51
CA ALA A 426 -49.63 -19.58 -35.61
C ALA A 426 -49.54 -18.05 -35.54
N GLU A 427 -48.88 -17.56 -36.61
CA GLU A 427 -49.05 -16.29 -37.32
C GLU A 427 -50.51 -15.92 -37.61
N LYS A 428 -50.82 -14.61 -37.53
CA LYS A 428 -51.62 -13.94 -38.58
C LYS A 428 -51.41 -12.43 -38.58
N GLN A 429 -51.19 -11.90 -39.79
CA GLN A 429 -51.18 -10.47 -40.12
C GLN A 429 -52.56 -9.81 -39.98
N LEU A 430 -52.52 -8.48 -39.78
CA LEU A 430 -53.24 -7.42 -40.51
C LEU A 430 -54.18 -6.50 -39.69
N ARG A 431 -53.93 -5.18 -39.88
CA ARG A 431 -54.81 -3.99 -39.82
C ARG A 431 -55.16 -3.32 -38.48
N SER A 432 -54.51 -2.17 -38.31
CA SER A 432 -55.08 -0.82 -38.12
C SER A 432 -56.30 -0.64 -37.21
N SER A 433 -56.05 -0.02 -36.06
CA SER A 433 -56.95 0.99 -35.48
C SER A 433 -56.18 1.83 -34.46
N THR A 434 -56.11 3.12 -34.74
CA THR A 434 -55.58 4.20 -33.90
C THR A 434 -56.40 4.29 -32.60
N PRO A 435 -55.76 4.37 -31.42
CA PRO A 435 -56.40 4.98 -30.26
C PRO A 435 -55.71 6.29 -29.91
N THR A 436 -56.49 7.35 -29.93
CA THR A 436 -56.19 8.66 -29.35
C THR A 436 -55.89 8.48 -27.86
N ILE A 437 -54.61 8.47 -27.48
CA ILE A 437 -54.18 8.48 -26.08
C ILE A 437 -54.16 9.92 -25.59
N ARG A 438 -55.00 10.18 -24.59
CA ARG A 438 -55.00 11.40 -23.79
C ARG A 438 -53.65 11.56 -23.10
N SER A 439 -53.10 12.76 -23.26
CA SER A 439 -52.00 13.35 -22.50
C SER A 439 -52.05 12.96 -21.02
N SER A 440 -51.09 12.14 -20.61
CA SER A 440 -50.73 11.89 -19.21
C SER A 440 -49.44 12.63 -18.92
N ASP A 441 -49.43 13.40 -17.84
CA ASP A 441 -48.35 14.27 -17.39
C ASP A 441 -46.97 13.60 -17.42
N HIS A 442 -46.12 14.05 -18.36
CA HIS A 442 -44.69 13.80 -18.30
C HIS A 442 -44.12 14.59 -17.11
N ARG A 443 -43.97 13.92 -15.95
CA ARG A 443 -43.05 14.35 -14.90
C ARG A 443 -41.66 14.43 -15.53
N THR A 444 -41.25 15.64 -15.91
CA THR A 444 -39.87 15.95 -16.26
C THR A 444 -39.03 15.66 -15.02
N ASN A 445 -38.23 14.59 -15.06
CA ASN A 445 -37.22 14.29 -14.04
C ASN A 445 -36.30 15.52 -13.93
N SER A 446 -36.52 16.36 -12.92
CA SER A 446 -35.65 17.50 -12.67
C SER A 446 -34.26 16.96 -12.32
N ILE A 447 -33.27 17.39 -13.08
CA ILE A 447 -31.88 17.09 -12.80
C ILE A 447 -31.58 17.78 -11.46
N LYS A 448 -31.16 17.03 -10.44
CA LYS A 448 -30.76 17.61 -9.16
C LYS A 448 -29.39 18.26 -9.36
N ASP A 449 -29.39 19.53 -9.75
CA ASP A 449 -28.19 20.28 -10.13
C ASP A 449 -27.29 20.73 -8.96
N SER A 450 -27.47 20.24 -7.73
CA SER A 450 -26.70 20.77 -6.58
C SER A 450 -26.23 19.72 -5.57
N ILE A 451 -25.61 18.64 -6.04
CA ILE A 451 -24.75 17.85 -5.16
C ILE A 451 -23.34 18.42 -5.27
N THR A 452 -22.86 19.01 -4.18
CA THR A 452 -21.47 19.48 -4.05
C THR A 452 -20.56 18.25 -3.96
N GLU A 453 -20.10 17.76 -5.12
CA GLU A 453 -19.13 16.67 -5.17
C GLU A 453 -17.71 17.18 -4.90
N LYS A 454 -16.92 16.36 -4.20
CA LYS A 454 -15.52 16.59 -3.85
C LYS A 454 -14.76 15.26 -3.87
N PHE A 455 -13.45 15.32 -3.96
CA PHE A 455 -12.62 14.16 -3.62
C PHE A 455 -12.61 13.96 -2.09
N ASN A 456 -12.55 12.72 -1.62
CA ASN A 456 -12.59 12.42 -0.19
C ASN A 456 -11.46 11.50 0.25
N GLU A 457 -11.44 10.27 -0.29
CA GLU A 457 -10.47 9.25 0.10
C GLU A 457 -9.45 9.06 -1.03
N ILE A 458 -8.16 8.98 -0.67
CA ILE A 458 -7.08 8.61 -1.58
C ILE A 458 -6.46 7.31 -1.09
N ASP A 459 -6.47 6.32 -1.97
CA ASP A 459 -5.67 5.13 -1.82
C ASP A 459 -4.46 5.18 -2.78
N GLY A 460 -3.34 5.75 -2.31
CA GLY A 460 -2.07 5.82 -3.04
C GLY A 460 -1.32 7.12 -2.79
N LYS A 461 -0.42 7.51 -3.71
CA LYS A 461 0.37 8.74 -3.60
C LYS A 461 -0.20 9.85 -4.48
N ALA A 462 -1.21 10.54 -3.97
CA ALA A 462 -1.76 11.77 -4.53
C ALA A 462 -2.03 12.81 -3.43
N ILE A 463 -2.16 14.07 -3.81
CA ILE A 463 -2.46 15.20 -2.92
C ILE A 463 -3.79 15.82 -3.37
N LEU A 464 -4.67 16.10 -2.40
CA LEU A 464 -5.84 16.95 -2.60
C LEU A 464 -5.48 18.42 -2.35
N SER A 465 -6.05 19.31 -3.15
CA SER A 465 -5.92 20.76 -2.99
C SER A 465 -7.23 21.46 -3.35
N GLU A 466 -7.30 22.77 -3.07
CA GLU A 466 -8.44 23.63 -3.39
C GLU A 466 -9.77 23.07 -2.85
N ASP A 467 -9.83 22.86 -1.53
CA ASP A 467 -11.01 22.33 -0.85
C ASP A 467 -11.46 20.97 -1.41
N ASN A 468 -10.48 20.11 -1.69
CA ASN A 468 -10.64 18.79 -2.27
C ASN A 468 -11.34 18.76 -3.65
N LEU A 469 -11.31 19.87 -4.38
CA LEU A 469 -11.78 19.92 -5.76
C LEU A 469 -10.69 19.53 -6.76
N VAL A 470 -9.43 19.54 -6.35
CA VAL A 470 -8.30 19.19 -7.22
C VAL A 470 -7.54 18.03 -6.61
N VAL A 471 -7.17 17.05 -7.45
CA VAL A 471 -6.27 15.97 -7.07
C VAL A 471 -5.09 15.91 -8.02
N THR A 472 -3.89 15.82 -7.44
CA THR A 472 -2.62 15.71 -8.19
C THR A 472 -1.89 14.43 -7.81
N CYS A 473 -1.56 13.60 -8.78
CA CYS A 473 -0.70 12.42 -8.60
C CYS A 473 0.74 12.86 -8.30
N CYS A 474 1.29 12.48 -7.15
CA CYS A 474 2.66 12.86 -6.79
C CYS A 474 3.70 11.95 -7.42
N LEU A 475 3.38 10.65 -7.48
CA LEU A 475 4.30 9.58 -7.86
C LEU A 475 3.49 8.50 -8.57
N ALA A 476 3.72 8.37 -9.87
CA ALA A 476 3.30 7.20 -10.61
C ALA A 476 4.39 6.14 -10.54
N SER A 477 4.11 5.06 -9.84
CA SER A 477 4.71 3.78 -10.18
C SER A 477 3.65 2.97 -10.90
N ILE A 478 4.05 2.21 -11.92
CA ILE A 478 3.18 1.22 -12.59
C ILE A 478 2.51 0.30 -11.55
N LEU A 479 3.18 0.07 -10.41
CA LEU A 479 2.71 -0.80 -9.34
C LEU A 479 1.80 -0.11 -8.31
N THR A 480 1.79 1.22 -8.23
CA THR A 480 1.06 1.96 -7.19
C THR A 480 0.37 3.19 -7.77
N GLN A 481 -0.61 2.95 -8.65
CA GLN A 481 -1.46 4.00 -9.20
C GLN A 481 -2.41 4.50 -8.09
N PRO A 482 -2.44 5.80 -7.76
CA PRO A 482 -3.40 6.31 -6.79
C PRO A 482 -4.83 6.13 -7.30
N ILE A 483 -5.67 5.63 -6.40
CA ILE A 483 -7.11 5.51 -6.57
C ILE A 483 -7.76 6.58 -5.71
N ILE A 484 -8.66 7.36 -6.29
CA ILE A 484 -9.29 8.51 -5.65
C ILE A 484 -10.79 8.28 -5.66
N TYR A 485 -11.45 8.49 -4.52
CA TYR A 485 -12.89 8.31 -4.38
C TYR A 485 -13.61 9.65 -4.21
N GLY A 486 -14.81 9.74 -4.77
CA GLY A 486 -15.73 10.85 -4.51
C GLY A 486 -16.26 10.84 -3.08
N LEU A 487 -16.70 12.01 -2.60
CA LEU A 487 -17.27 12.20 -1.28
C LEU A 487 -18.68 11.62 -1.17
N ASN A 488 -19.48 11.79 -2.22
CA ASN A 488 -20.89 11.44 -2.17
C ASN A 488 -21.17 9.96 -2.45
N GLN A 489 -22.32 9.52 -1.97
CA GLN A 489 -22.88 8.20 -2.21
C GLN A 489 -24.21 8.34 -2.95
N TYR A 490 -24.38 7.59 -4.03
CA TYR A 490 -25.47 7.74 -4.98
C TYR A 490 -26.34 6.48 -5.00
N SER A 491 -27.60 6.60 -4.58
CA SER A 491 -28.54 5.46 -4.51
C SER A 491 -29.82 5.64 -5.34
N SER A 492 -30.11 6.86 -5.80
CA SER A 492 -31.32 7.19 -6.57
C SER A 492 -31.12 8.51 -7.31
N GLY A 493 -31.93 8.75 -8.34
CA GLY A 493 -31.88 9.96 -9.15
C GLY A 493 -30.80 9.94 -10.23
N LYS A 494 -30.68 11.08 -10.92
CA LYS A 494 -29.68 11.35 -11.95
C LYS A 494 -28.75 12.47 -11.51
N HIS A 495 -27.45 12.21 -11.54
CA HIS A 495 -26.39 13.09 -11.05
C HIS A 495 -25.37 13.35 -12.15
N GLN A 496 -24.83 14.56 -12.21
CA GLN A 496 -23.80 14.93 -13.18
C GLN A 496 -22.59 15.51 -12.47
N ILE A 497 -21.41 14.99 -12.77
CA ILE A 497 -20.15 15.44 -12.19
C ILE A 497 -19.23 15.80 -13.34
N ARG A 498 -18.79 17.05 -13.37
CA ARG A 498 -17.90 17.58 -14.40
C ARG A 498 -16.48 17.57 -13.91
N PHE A 499 -15.57 17.13 -14.76
CA PHE A 499 -14.14 17.11 -14.51
C PHE A 499 -13.39 17.90 -15.59
N ARG A 500 -12.35 18.60 -15.17
CA ARG A 500 -11.33 19.19 -16.05
C ARG A 500 -9.99 18.53 -15.81
N ILE A 501 -9.33 18.12 -16.89
CA ILE A 501 -8.01 17.50 -16.83
C ILE A 501 -6.97 18.61 -16.91
N GLU A 502 -6.54 19.12 -15.76
CA GLU A 502 -5.57 20.22 -15.68
C GLU A 502 -4.20 19.79 -16.21
N LYS A 503 -3.83 18.53 -16.02
CA LYS A 503 -2.61 17.94 -16.56
C LYS A 503 -2.77 16.43 -16.72
N MET A 504 -2.34 15.91 -17.86
CA MET A 504 -2.30 14.48 -18.17
C MET A 504 -0.88 14.12 -18.61
N GLY A 505 -0.31 13.08 -18.01
CA GLY A 505 0.94 12.48 -18.43
C GLY A 505 0.75 11.50 -19.59
N ASP A 506 1.70 10.59 -19.74
CA ASP A 506 1.76 9.65 -20.88
C ASP A 506 0.77 8.48 -20.77
N LEU A 507 0.21 8.25 -19.58
CA LEU A 507 -0.70 7.15 -19.28
C LEU A 507 -2.16 7.62 -19.18
N ARG A 508 -3.07 6.64 -19.08
CA ARG A 508 -4.51 6.86 -19.22
C ARG A 508 -5.15 7.24 -17.89
N LEU A 509 -6.29 7.91 -17.95
CA LEU A 509 -7.12 8.19 -16.77
C LEU A 509 -8.32 7.24 -16.72
N PHE A 510 -8.63 6.75 -15.53
CA PHE A 510 -9.86 5.97 -15.31
C PHE A 510 -10.94 6.86 -14.68
N PHE A 511 -12.15 6.77 -15.22
CA PHE A 511 -13.36 7.36 -14.65
C PHE A 511 -14.42 6.29 -14.48
N GLY A 512 -14.97 6.14 -13.28
CA GLY A 512 -15.97 5.11 -13.03
C GLY A 512 -16.69 5.22 -11.69
N ILE A 513 -17.37 4.13 -11.36
CA ILE A 513 -18.05 3.92 -10.09
C ILE A 513 -17.67 2.57 -9.48
N ILE A 514 -17.90 2.48 -8.18
CA ILE A 514 -17.79 1.26 -7.38
C ILE A 514 -18.87 1.28 -6.30
N ARG A 515 -19.21 0.12 -5.72
CA ARG A 515 -20.05 0.05 -4.52
C ARG A 515 -19.42 0.86 -3.38
N SER A 516 -20.21 1.66 -2.66
CA SER A 516 -19.68 2.62 -1.67
C SER A 516 -18.90 1.99 -0.52
N LEU A 517 -19.33 0.79 -0.09
CA LEU A 517 -18.70 0.01 0.98
C LEU A 517 -17.43 -0.72 0.54
N GLU A 518 -17.12 -0.75 -0.76
CA GLU A 518 -15.96 -1.45 -1.30
C GLU A 518 -14.84 -0.49 -1.63
N ASN A 519 -13.62 -0.95 -1.40
CA ASN A 519 -12.39 -0.30 -1.84
C ASN A 519 -11.65 -1.24 -2.78
N ILE A 520 -10.97 -0.67 -3.77
CA ILE A 520 -10.13 -1.43 -4.69
C ILE A 520 -8.88 -1.86 -3.90
N SER A 521 -8.75 -3.16 -3.65
CA SER A 521 -7.61 -3.69 -2.89
C SER A 521 -6.29 -3.45 -3.62
N ARG A 522 -5.27 -2.94 -2.90
CA ARG A 522 -3.91 -2.71 -3.41
C ARG A 522 -3.14 -3.97 -3.81
N SER A 523 -3.67 -5.16 -3.56
CA SER A 523 -2.94 -6.42 -3.75
C SER A 523 -2.75 -6.75 -5.23
N GLY A 524 -1.79 -6.06 -5.85
CA GLY A 524 -0.79 -6.65 -6.74
C GLY A 524 -1.31 -7.26 -8.04
N GLN A 525 -1.87 -6.43 -8.92
CA GLN A 525 -1.54 -6.36 -10.36
C GLN A 525 -2.53 -5.41 -11.03
N ALA A 526 -2.02 -4.36 -11.67
CA ALA A 526 -2.81 -3.34 -12.39
C ALA A 526 -3.75 -3.90 -13.48
N GLN A 527 -3.71 -5.21 -13.76
CA GLN A 527 -4.49 -5.87 -14.81
C GLN A 527 -5.58 -6.82 -14.30
N ASN A 528 -5.56 -7.24 -13.04
CA ASN A 528 -6.57 -8.14 -12.49
C ASN A 528 -7.47 -7.42 -11.49
N ASN A 529 -8.24 -6.45 -12.00
CA ASN A 529 -9.32 -5.83 -11.25
C ASN A 529 -10.47 -6.84 -11.04
N ASN A 530 -10.28 -7.87 -10.22
CA ASN A 530 -11.33 -8.84 -9.90
C ASN A 530 -12.45 -8.25 -9.01
N ASN A 531 -12.48 -6.93 -8.84
CA ASN A 531 -13.60 -6.30 -8.17
C ASN A 531 -14.81 -6.21 -9.12
N ASN A 532 -15.72 -7.16 -8.92
CA ASN A 532 -16.98 -7.28 -9.63
C ASN A 532 -17.89 -6.04 -9.54
N SER A 533 -17.68 -5.15 -8.56
CA SER A 533 -18.47 -3.93 -8.44
C SER A 533 -17.88 -2.72 -9.21
N LEU A 534 -16.73 -2.88 -9.88
CA LEU A 534 -16.09 -1.79 -10.62
C LEU A 534 -16.65 -1.65 -12.04
N TYR A 535 -17.09 -0.43 -12.39
CA TYR A 535 -17.58 -0.07 -13.72
C TYR A 535 -17.00 1.27 -14.15
N GLY A 536 -16.65 1.43 -15.43
CA GLY A 536 -16.15 2.71 -15.93
C GLY A 536 -15.35 2.59 -17.22
N TRP A 537 -14.50 3.59 -17.49
CA TRP A 537 -13.70 3.66 -18.71
C TRP A 537 -12.29 4.16 -18.46
N TRP A 538 -11.33 3.62 -19.20
CA TRP A 538 -10.04 4.27 -19.47
C TRP A 538 -10.12 5.06 -20.76
N ASP A 539 -9.85 6.38 -20.70
CA ASP A 539 -9.83 7.31 -21.85
C ASP A 539 -11.03 7.18 -22.82
N LEU A 540 -12.24 6.87 -22.30
CA LEU A 540 -13.47 6.57 -23.06
C LEU A 540 -13.43 5.35 -23.98
N ASN A 541 -12.32 4.62 -24.05
CA ASN A 541 -12.11 3.56 -25.04
C ASN A 541 -12.15 2.17 -24.44
N GLU A 542 -11.55 1.96 -23.27
CA GLU A 542 -11.55 0.64 -22.64
C GLU A 542 -12.56 0.63 -21.51
N THR A 543 -13.62 -0.14 -21.69
CA THR A 543 -14.68 -0.23 -20.69
C THR A 543 -14.32 -1.31 -19.67
N ILE A 544 -14.47 -0.98 -18.39
CA ILE A 544 -14.46 -1.95 -17.29
C ILE A 544 -15.92 -2.25 -16.98
N ILE A 545 -16.33 -3.52 -17.11
CA ILE A 545 -17.67 -4.00 -16.75
C ILE A 545 -17.50 -5.15 -15.78
N ASN A 546 -18.06 -5.01 -14.58
CA ASN A 546 -17.98 -6.03 -13.54
C ASN A 546 -16.51 -6.43 -13.25
N GLY A 547 -15.64 -5.42 -13.09
CA GLY A 547 -14.19 -5.59 -12.90
C GLY A 547 -13.39 -6.04 -14.14
N LYS A 548 -14.07 -6.56 -15.17
CA LYS A 548 -13.41 -7.11 -16.36
C LYS A 548 -13.21 -6.04 -17.41
N MET A 549 -11.97 -5.96 -17.92
CA MET A 549 -11.62 -5.07 -19.01
C MET A 549 -12.11 -5.63 -20.35
N GLN A 550 -12.84 -4.78 -21.08
CA GLN A 550 -13.23 -5.03 -22.47
C GLN A 550 -12.40 -4.10 -23.34
N SER A 551 -11.40 -4.65 -24.04
CA SER A 551 -10.52 -3.86 -24.89
C SER A 551 -11.29 -3.28 -26.08
N SER A 552 -11.08 -2.01 -26.41
CA SER A 552 -11.44 -1.48 -27.73
C SER A 552 -10.19 -1.09 -28.51
N LYS A 553 -10.31 -0.99 -29.83
CA LYS A 553 -9.19 -0.75 -30.75
C LYS A 553 -8.74 0.71 -30.83
N TYR A 554 -9.31 1.62 -30.04
CA TYR A 554 -9.13 3.06 -30.22
C TYR A 554 -8.00 3.63 -29.36
N ARG A 555 -7.25 4.59 -29.94
CA ARG A 555 -6.15 5.33 -29.27
C ARG A 555 -6.69 6.35 -28.27
N ASN A 556 -5.86 6.70 -27.28
CA ASN A 556 -6.14 7.70 -26.24
C ASN A 556 -6.75 8.98 -26.85
N ILE A 557 -7.96 9.35 -26.41
CA ILE A 557 -8.73 10.50 -26.94
C ILE A 557 -8.58 11.73 -26.05
N VAL A 558 -8.46 11.46 -24.76
CA VAL A 558 -8.42 12.43 -23.68
C VAL A 558 -7.04 13.08 -23.63
N THR A 559 -7.01 14.41 -23.48
CA THR A 559 -5.78 15.20 -23.42
C THR A 559 -5.85 16.27 -22.33
N THR A 560 -4.70 16.86 -21.98
CA THR A 560 -4.64 18.01 -21.05
C THR A 560 -5.53 19.15 -21.56
N GLY A 561 -6.34 19.71 -20.66
CA GLY A 561 -7.30 20.78 -20.92
C GLY A 561 -8.70 20.30 -21.29
N ASP A 562 -8.90 19.00 -21.56
CA ASP A 562 -10.21 18.46 -21.86
C ASP A 562 -11.15 18.48 -20.64
N GLU A 563 -12.45 18.62 -20.94
CA GLU A 563 -13.54 18.49 -19.97
C GLU A 563 -14.36 17.23 -20.26
N ILE A 564 -14.71 16.53 -19.18
CA ILE A 564 -15.50 15.29 -19.22
C ILE A 564 -16.62 15.37 -18.18
N THR A 565 -17.83 14.94 -18.54
CA THR A 565 -18.94 14.76 -17.58
C THR A 565 -19.20 13.28 -17.35
N LEU A 566 -19.16 12.85 -16.08
CA LEU A 566 -19.69 11.56 -15.64
C LEU A 566 -21.13 11.76 -15.17
N VAL A 567 -22.07 11.07 -15.81
CA VAL A 567 -23.48 11.07 -15.43
C VAL A 567 -23.80 9.74 -14.76
N LEU A 568 -24.31 9.80 -13.53
CA LEU A 568 -24.76 8.65 -12.76
C LEU A 568 -26.28 8.63 -12.76
N ASP A 569 -26.89 7.67 -13.45
CA ASP A 569 -28.34 7.52 -13.55
C ASP A 569 -28.74 6.28 -12.75
N CYS A 570 -28.91 6.48 -11.43
CA CYS A 570 -29.19 5.40 -10.49
C CYS A 570 -30.56 4.79 -10.75
N ASP A 571 -31.54 5.58 -11.20
CA ASP A 571 -32.90 5.10 -11.46
C ASP A 571 -32.91 4.11 -12.64
N ASN A 572 -32.14 4.41 -13.70
CA ASN A 572 -31.99 3.52 -14.85
C ASN A 572 -30.81 2.55 -14.75
N LYS A 573 -30.11 2.51 -13.61
CA LYS A 573 -28.95 1.64 -13.35
C LYS A 573 -27.89 1.74 -14.45
N GLN A 574 -27.53 2.95 -14.85
CA GLN A 574 -26.55 3.19 -15.90
C GLN A 574 -25.62 4.36 -15.56
N ILE A 575 -24.45 4.36 -16.17
CA ILE A 575 -23.52 5.48 -16.15
C ILE A 575 -23.21 5.94 -17.57
N GLN A 576 -22.93 7.23 -17.74
CA GLN A 576 -22.52 7.82 -19.02
C GLN A 576 -21.29 8.69 -18.85
N LEU A 577 -20.37 8.64 -19.81
CA LEU A 577 -19.20 9.51 -19.86
C LEU A 577 -19.24 10.33 -21.15
N LEU A 578 -19.39 11.65 -21.01
CA LEU A 578 -19.46 12.62 -22.10
C LEU A 578 -18.14 13.39 -22.21
N HIS A 579 -17.50 13.34 -23.37
CA HIS A 579 -16.32 14.15 -23.67
C HIS A 579 -16.71 15.43 -24.39
N HIS A 580 -16.46 16.60 -23.79
CA HIS A 580 -17.00 17.87 -24.29
C HIS A 580 -16.41 18.33 -25.62
N ARG A 581 -15.11 18.13 -25.87
CA ARG A 581 -14.46 18.53 -27.13
C ARG A 581 -14.89 17.66 -28.32
N THR A 582 -14.86 16.33 -28.17
CA THR A 582 -15.18 15.38 -29.25
C THR A 582 -16.66 15.06 -29.37
N LYS A 583 -17.49 15.50 -28.41
CA LYS A 583 -18.92 15.19 -28.29
C LYS A 583 -19.25 13.70 -28.25
N ARG A 584 -18.25 12.86 -27.92
CA ARG A 584 -18.45 11.42 -27.77
C ARG A 584 -19.14 11.13 -26.44
N VAL A 585 -20.11 10.22 -26.49
CA VAL A 585 -20.82 9.70 -25.32
C VAL A 585 -20.54 8.21 -25.25
N ALA A 586 -20.06 7.74 -24.09
CA ALA A 586 -19.97 6.33 -23.76
C ALA A 586 -21.04 5.99 -22.72
N LEU A 587 -21.81 4.93 -22.97
CA LEU A 587 -22.89 4.46 -22.09
C LEU A 587 -22.52 3.08 -21.54
N CYS A 588 -22.76 2.83 -20.26
CA CYS A 588 -22.55 1.53 -19.63
C CYS A 588 -23.72 1.21 -18.69
N SER A 589 -24.39 0.09 -18.95
CA SER A 589 -25.42 -0.46 -18.06
C SER A 589 -24.79 -1.20 -16.89
N ILE A 590 -25.33 -1.00 -15.69
CA ILE A 590 -24.81 -1.57 -14.44
C ILE A 590 -25.70 -2.73 -14.01
N ASP A 591 -25.09 -3.88 -13.76
CA ASP A 591 -25.77 -5.00 -13.12
C ASP A 591 -25.87 -4.74 -11.60
N PRO A 592 -27.09 -4.53 -11.05
CA PRO A 592 -27.28 -4.23 -9.63
C PRO A 592 -26.93 -5.40 -8.71
N GLU A 593 -26.86 -6.63 -9.22
CA GLU A 593 -26.43 -7.79 -8.43
C GLU A 593 -24.90 -7.77 -8.22
N LYS A 594 -24.16 -7.16 -9.15
CA LYS A 594 -22.69 -7.06 -9.09
C LYS A 594 -22.21 -5.76 -8.47
N CYS A 595 -22.92 -4.66 -8.73
CA CYS A 595 -22.63 -3.34 -8.14
C CYS A 595 -23.91 -2.75 -7.51
N PRO A 596 -24.33 -3.26 -6.34
CA PRO A 596 -25.50 -2.74 -5.64
C PRO A 596 -25.26 -1.31 -5.14
N PHE A 597 -26.34 -0.56 -4.93
CA PHE A 597 -26.30 0.76 -4.32
C PHE A 597 -25.85 0.70 -2.85
N PRO A 598 -25.28 1.79 -2.29
CA PRO A 598 -24.94 3.06 -2.97
C PRO A 598 -23.70 2.94 -3.87
N TRP A 599 -23.62 3.77 -4.90
CA TRP A 599 -22.40 3.93 -5.69
C TRP A 599 -21.56 5.10 -5.18
N LYS A 600 -20.25 5.04 -5.37
CA LYS A 600 -19.34 6.19 -5.21
C LYS A 600 -18.46 6.33 -6.46
N ILE A 601 -18.03 7.55 -6.75
CA ILE A 601 -17.11 7.83 -7.87
C ILE A 601 -15.74 7.24 -7.54
N VAL A 602 -15.08 6.69 -8.55
CA VAL A 602 -13.69 6.26 -8.46
C VAL A 602 -12.90 6.73 -9.68
N ILE A 603 -11.75 7.34 -9.42
CA ILE A 603 -10.79 7.85 -10.39
C ILE A 603 -9.46 7.14 -10.18
N ARG A 604 -8.74 6.81 -11.27
CA ARG A 604 -7.34 6.40 -11.18
C ARG A 604 -6.47 7.32 -12.01
N LEU A 605 -5.39 7.81 -11.40
CA LEU A 605 -4.35 8.58 -12.08
C LEU A 605 -3.15 7.66 -12.30
N GLN A 606 -2.57 7.64 -13.50
CA GLN A 606 -1.53 6.68 -13.86
C GLN A 606 -0.14 7.30 -13.98
N SER A 607 -0.03 8.58 -14.29
CA SER A 607 1.22 9.28 -14.52
C SER A 607 1.52 10.30 -13.42
N ALA A 608 2.81 10.49 -13.13
CA ALA A 608 3.25 11.44 -12.13
C ALA A 608 2.94 12.86 -12.63
N GLY A 609 2.28 13.65 -11.79
CA GLY A 609 1.81 14.98 -12.15
C GLY A 609 0.49 15.02 -12.91
N ASP A 610 -0.19 13.87 -13.12
CA ASP A 610 -1.61 13.89 -13.50
C ASP A 610 -2.38 14.76 -12.51
N CYS A 611 -3.21 15.66 -13.02
CA CYS A 611 -3.98 16.61 -12.23
C CYS A 611 -5.41 16.68 -12.78
N LEU A 612 -6.37 16.42 -11.90
CA LEU A 612 -7.80 16.41 -12.22
C LEU A 612 -8.54 17.34 -11.27
N ARG A 613 -9.45 18.14 -11.82
CA ARG A 613 -10.30 19.08 -11.09
C ARG A 613 -11.77 18.71 -11.25
N ILE A 614 -12.55 18.73 -10.18
CA ILE A 614 -14.02 18.74 -10.21
C ILE A 614 -14.49 20.18 -10.48
N LEU A 615 -15.36 20.36 -11.46
CA LEU A 615 -16.00 21.64 -11.76
C LEU A 615 -17.35 21.71 -11.05
N GLN A 616 -17.56 22.79 -10.30
CA GLN A 616 -18.83 23.10 -9.63
C GLN A 616 -19.77 23.91 -10.52
#